data_AF-A0AA38I3T9-F1
#
_entry.id   AF-A0AA38I3T9-F1
#
_cell.length_a   1.000
_cell.length_b   1.000
_cell.length_c   1.000
_cell.angle_alpha   90.00
_cell.angle_beta   90.00
_cell.angle_gamma   90.00
#
_symmetry.space_group_name_H-M   'P 1'
#
loop_
_entity.id
_entity.type
_entity.pdbx_description
1 polymer ?
#
loop_
_entity_poly.entity_id
_entity_poly.type
_entity_poly.pdbx_seq_one_letter_code
_entity_poly.pdbx_strand_id
1 'polypeptide(L)'
;MLETTIEQLRSIQRDFISIQEATNTFLRWAKLELESKDIDADIQEHFTNVRRRYEKKFYEEKSVDEQPQSPEERFKISTFNVLMDIAVEAMNNRFLNNMDICKDMAILDPNNFEEICNKKSLPDNCMKYLSAKIIKYNSTATSSQFKEELLSFASNWEKLKLTLEDTYKTNYDLDLHSGGW
;
A
#
# COMPACT_ATOMS: atom_id res chain seq x y z
N MET A 1 7.83 -9.28 0.51
CA MET A 1 7.22 -8.09 -0.12
C MET A 1 6.79 -7.07 0.93
N LEU A 2 5.78 -7.36 1.76
CA LEU A 2 5.32 -6.42 2.82
C LEU A 2 6.41 -6.05 3.84
N GLU A 3 7.18 -7.03 4.32
CA GLU A 3 8.32 -6.78 5.23
C GLU A 3 9.36 -5.86 4.58
N THR A 4 9.72 -6.14 3.32
CA THR A 4 10.63 -5.32 2.51
C THR A 4 10.12 -3.89 2.33
N THR A 5 8.81 -3.71 2.06
CA THR A 5 8.19 -2.39 1.94
C THR A 5 8.23 -1.62 3.26
N ILE A 6 8.03 -2.29 4.39
CA ILE A 6 8.12 -1.67 5.72
C ILE A 6 9.56 -1.30 6.05
N GLU A 7 10.54 -2.14 5.69
CA GLU A 7 11.97 -1.83 5.83
C GLU A 7 12.37 -0.61 5.01
N GLN A 8 11.89 -0.51 3.77
CA GLN A 8 12.07 0.68 2.94
C GLN A 8 11.40 1.92 3.56
N LEU A 9 10.19 1.76 4.11
CA LEU A 9 9.51 2.87 4.77
C LEU A 9 10.29 3.35 6.02
N ARG A 10 10.90 2.42 6.76
CA ARG A 10 11.75 2.71 7.92
C ARG A 10 13.05 3.40 7.51
N SER A 11 13.63 3.06 6.37
CA SER A 11 14.86 3.73 5.91
C SER A 11 14.63 5.20 5.56
N ILE A 12 13.45 5.54 5.02
CA ILE A 12 13.09 6.93 4.69
C ILE A 12 12.42 7.69 5.85
N GLN A 13 12.05 7.01 6.94
CA GLN A 13 11.24 7.54 8.05
C GLN A 13 11.83 8.78 8.75
N ARG A 14 13.15 8.97 8.63
CA ARG A 14 13.89 10.11 9.20
C ARG A 14 14.55 10.99 8.15
N ASP A 15 14.34 10.69 6.87
CA ASP A 15 14.94 11.41 5.75
C ASP A 15 14.14 12.67 5.41
N PHE A 16 14.19 13.63 6.33
CA PHE A 16 13.55 14.93 6.15
C PHE A 16 14.25 15.77 5.06
N ILE A 17 15.57 15.61 4.89
CA ILE A 17 16.38 16.45 4.01
C ILE A 17 15.99 16.20 2.56
N SER A 18 15.94 14.94 2.12
CA SER A 18 15.56 14.61 0.74
C SER A 18 14.15 15.10 0.40
N ILE A 19 13.21 15.02 1.35
CA ILE A 19 11.84 15.49 1.16
C ILE A 19 11.80 17.03 1.10
N GLN A 20 12.60 17.72 1.91
CA GLN A 20 12.71 19.17 1.87
C GLN A 20 13.27 19.64 0.52
N GLU A 21 14.29 18.97 -0.02
CA GLU A 21 14.87 19.27 -1.34
C GLU A 21 13.87 19.03 -2.48
N ALA A 22 13.13 17.91 -2.43
CA ALA A 22 12.07 17.62 -3.38
C ALA A 22 10.95 18.67 -3.31
N THR A 23 10.58 19.09 -2.10
CA THR A 23 9.58 20.13 -1.88
C THR A 23 10.04 21.48 -2.44
N ASN A 24 11.29 21.87 -2.23
CA ASN A 24 11.86 23.10 -2.79
C ASN A 24 11.88 23.08 -4.32
N THR A 25 12.17 21.91 -4.91
CA THR A 25 12.12 21.73 -6.37
C THR A 25 10.71 21.90 -6.90
N PHE A 26 9.72 21.34 -6.21
CA PHE A 26 8.31 21.50 -6.53
C PHE A 26 7.84 22.96 -6.40
N LEU A 27 8.22 23.65 -5.31
CA LEU A 27 7.88 25.06 -5.10
C LEU A 27 8.42 25.94 -6.24
N ARG A 28 9.66 25.71 -6.67
CA ARG A 28 10.25 26.43 -7.82
C ARG A 28 9.47 26.18 -9.11
N TRP A 29 9.09 24.94 -9.38
CA TRP A 29 8.26 24.61 -10.54
C TRP A 29 6.88 25.28 -10.46
N ALA A 30 6.21 25.20 -9.31
CA ALA A 30 4.87 25.74 -9.12
C ALA A 30 4.84 27.26 -9.31
N LYS A 31 5.87 27.97 -8.84
CA LYS A 31 6.03 29.41 -9.07
C LYS A 31 6.09 29.76 -10.56
N LEU A 32 6.97 29.09 -11.31
CA LEU A 32 7.11 29.32 -12.74
C LEU A 32 5.80 29.05 -13.48
N GLU A 33 5.06 28.02 -13.07
CA GLU A 33 3.77 27.68 -13.68
C GLU A 33 2.70 28.75 -13.38
N LEU A 34 2.63 29.27 -12.14
CA LEU A 34 1.69 30.32 -11.75
C LEU A 34 1.99 31.65 -12.46
N GLU A 35 3.28 32.02 -12.53
CA GLU A 35 3.75 33.18 -13.29
C GLU A 35 3.39 33.06 -14.78
N SER A 36 3.54 31.88 -15.37
CA SER A 36 3.22 31.65 -16.79
C SER A 36 1.72 31.80 -17.11
N LYS A 37 0.86 31.58 -16.11
CA LYS A 37 -0.60 31.63 -16.25
C LYS A 37 -1.23 32.92 -15.76
N ASP A 38 -0.41 33.89 -15.35
CA ASP A 38 -0.85 35.19 -14.79
C ASP A 38 -1.83 35.00 -13.61
N ILE A 39 -1.55 34.00 -12.76
CA ILE A 39 -2.35 33.72 -11.57
C ILE A 39 -1.72 34.45 -10.38
N ASP A 40 -2.45 35.43 -9.84
CA ASP A 40 -2.08 36.16 -8.63
C ASP A 40 -2.30 35.29 -7.39
N ALA A 41 -1.31 34.46 -7.07
CA ALA A 41 -1.31 33.59 -5.90
C ALA A 41 0.08 33.55 -5.25
N ASP A 42 0.14 33.94 -3.97
CA ASP A 42 1.35 33.85 -3.17
C ASP A 42 1.55 32.43 -2.62
N ILE A 43 2.67 31.80 -2.98
CA ILE A 43 3.07 30.51 -2.41
C ILE A 43 3.89 30.76 -1.15
N GLN A 44 3.50 30.13 -0.03
CA GLN A 44 4.30 30.14 1.18
C GLN A 44 5.52 29.21 1.03
N GLU A 45 6.71 29.80 0.96
CA GLU A 45 7.98 29.07 0.75
C GLU A 45 8.68 28.64 2.03
N HIS A 46 8.43 29.37 3.12
CA HIS A 46 9.16 29.20 4.37
C HIS A 46 8.20 28.86 5.51
N PHE A 47 8.72 28.13 6.48
CA PHE A 47 7.99 27.85 7.71
C PHE A 47 7.65 29.15 8.43
N THR A 48 6.44 29.25 8.98
CA THR A 48 6.01 30.44 9.71
C THR A 48 6.83 30.61 10.99
N ASN A 49 7.40 31.79 11.17
CA ASN A 49 8.09 32.16 12.39
C ASN A 49 7.07 32.51 13.47
N VAL A 50 6.83 31.57 14.40
CA VAL A 50 5.94 31.80 15.54
C VAL A 50 6.75 32.40 16.70
N ARG A 51 6.33 33.57 17.20
CA ARG A 51 6.95 34.23 18.36
C ARG A 51 6.89 33.31 19.58
N ARG A 52 8.04 33.04 20.18
CA ARG A 52 8.13 32.23 21.40
C ARG A 52 7.90 33.11 22.62
N ARG A 53 7.06 32.63 23.53
CA ARG A 53 6.95 33.19 24.88
C ARG A 53 7.87 32.36 25.77
N TYR A 54 8.92 32.99 26.29
CA TYR A 54 9.76 32.37 27.31
C TYR A 54 9.16 32.66 28.68
N GLU A 55 8.93 31.60 29.45
CA GLU A 55 8.62 31.73 30.87
C GLU A 55 9.93 31.81 31.65
N LYS A 56 9.97 32.69 32.66
CA LYS A 56 11.15 32.83 33.52
C LYS A 56 11.22 31.62 34.45
N LYS A 57 12.37 30.93 34.45
CA LYS A 57 12.60 29.75 35.30
C LYS A 57 13.12 30.15 36.68
N PHE A 58 12.74 29.38 37.71
CA PHE A 58 13.32 29.49 39.06
C PHE A 58 14.61 28.66 39.19
N TYR A 59 15.48 29.02 40.15
CA TYR A 59 16.83 28.46 40.33
C TYR A 59 16.87 26.93 40.52
N GLU A 60 15.78 26.31 40.97
CA GLU A 60 15.69 24.86 41.23
C GLU A 60 14.71 24.13 40.30
N GLU A 61 14.16 24.81 39.30
CA GLU A 61 13.18 24.22 38.38
C GLU A 61 13.88 23.27 37.39
N LYS A 62 13.59 21.97 37.47
CA LYS A 62 14.03 21.00 36.46
C LYS A 62 13.42 21.39 35.11
N SER A 63 14.26 21.61 34.11
CA SER A 63 13.78 22.05 32.79
C SER A 63 12.94 20.97 32.12
N VAL A 64 11.83 21.38 31.52
CA VAL A 64 11.19 20.64 30.41
C VAL A 64 12.19 20.60 29.24
N ASP A 65 12.16 19.51 28.45
CA ASP A 65 12.97 19.29 27.25
C ASP A 65 13.16 20.58 26.44
N GLU A 66 14.39 20.85 26.00
CA GLU A 66 14.70 22.02 25.17
C GLU A 66 13.85 22.01 23.90
N GLN A 67 13.06 23.08 23.71
CA GLN A 67 12.28 23.20 22.49
C GLN A 67 13.20 23.53 21.31
N PRO A 68 13.05 22.87 20.15
CA PRO A 68 13.88 23.09 18.96
C PRO A 68 13.89 24.56 18.58
N GLN A 69 15.03 25.18 18.30
CA GLN A 69 15.13 26.65 18.09
C GLN A 69 14.68 27.10 16.70
N SER A 70 14.86 26.25 15.68
CA SER A 70 14.42 26.53 14.31
C SER A 70 12.96 26.07 14.06
N PRO A 71 12.13 26.84 13.31
CA PRO A 71 10.84 26.37 12.84
C PRO A 71 10.92 25.07 12.02
N GLU A 72 11.99 24.91 11.24
CA GLU A 72 12.24 23.70 10.43
C GLU A 72 12.45 22.48 11.32
N GLU A 73 13.32 22.62 12.31
CA GLU A 73 13.63 21.55 13.26
C GLU A 73 12.41 21.19 14.11
N ARG A 74 11.61 22.20 14.49
CA ARG A 74 10.34 21.98 15.16
C ARG A 74 9.39 21.17 14.29
N PHE A 75 9.18 21.57 13.03
CA PHE A 75 8.32 20.82 12.11
C PHE A 75 8.82 19.38 11.91
N LYS A 76 10.14 19.21 11.71
CA LYS A 76 10.79 17.90 11.58
C LYS A 76 10.46 17.00 12.77
N ILE A 77 10.64 17.49 13.99
CA ILE A 77 10.49 16.69 15.21
C ILE A 77 9.01 16.48 15.57
N SER A 78 8.21 17.55 15.60
CA SER A 78 6.84 17.48 16.13
C SER A 78 5.83 16.92 15.13
N THR A 79 6.09 17.10 13.84
CA THR A 79 5.11 16.78 12.80
C THR A 79 5.62 15.68 11.90
N PHE A 80 6.75 15.90 11.22
CA PHE A 80 7.25 14.96 10.21
C PHE A 80 7.58 13.59 10.83
N ASN A 81 8.44 13.56 11.86
CA ASN A 81 8.82 12.31 12.51
C ASN A 81 7.60 11.58 13.09
N VAL A 82 6.72 12.32 13.77
CA VAL A 82 5.49 11.76 14.36
C VAL A 82 4.59 11.16 13.29
N LEU A 83 4.39 11.85 12.16
CA LEU A 83 3.55 11.36 11.08
C LEU A 83 4.15 10.11 10.41
N MET A 84 5.47 10.10 10.20
CA MET A 84 6.17 8.93 9.67
C MET A 84 6.11 7.74 10.64
N ASP A 85 6.19 7.98 11.95
CA ASP A 85 6.02 6.95 12.97
C ASP A 85 4.61 6.36 12.96
N ILE A 86 3.59 7.23 12.91
CA ILE A 86 2.19 6.82 12.79
C ILE A 86 1.99 6.01 11.50
N ALA A 87 2.59 6.42 10.38
CA ALA A 87 2.47 5.70 9.12
C ALA A 87 3.10 4.29 9.21
N VAL A 88 4.31 4.18 9.76
CA VAL A 88 4.98 2.88 9.98
C VAL A 88 4.18 2.01 10.93
N GLU A 89 3.69 2.56 12.05
CA GLU A 89 2.88 1.84 13.02
C GLU A 89 1.55 1.38 12.41
N ALA A 90 0.86 2.23 11.66
CA ALA A 90 -0.36 1.88 10.96
C ALA A 90 -0.14 0.74 9.95
N MET A 91 0.97 0.78 9.21
CA MET A 91 1.35 -0.30 8.29
C MET A 91 1.61 -1.61 9.04
N ASN A 92 2.37 -1.59 10.13
CA ASN A 92 2.62 -2.78 10.95
C ASN A 92 1.31 -3.35 11.49
N ASN A 93 0.46 -2.50 12.07
CA ASN A 93 -0.79 -2.92 12.71
C ASN A 93 -1.81 -3.45 11.70
N ARG A 94 -1.88 -2.87 10.51
CA ARG A 94 -2.83 -3.29 9.47
C ARG A 94 -2.36 -4.54 8.74
N PHE A 95 -1.07 -4.64 8.42
CA PHE A 95 -0.59 -5.66 7.48
C PHE A 95 0.29 -6.75 8.12
N LEU A 96 1.18 -6.43 9.06
CA LEU A 96 2.01 -7.48 9.70
C LEU A 96 1.19 -8.34 10.65
N ASN A 97 0.37 -7.69 11.50
CA ASN A 97 -0.49 -8.42 12.44
C ASN A 97 -1.55 -9.28 11.72
N ASN A 98 -1.87 -8.93 10.48
CA ASN A 98 -2.84 -9.60 9.63
C ASN A 98 -2.17 -10.24 8.41
N MET A 99 -0.88 -10.62 8.52
CA MET A 99 -0.13 -11.10 7.37
C MET A 99 -0.76 -12.34 6.72
N ASP A 100 -1.35 -13.22 7.52
CA ASP A 100 -1.98 -14.45 7.02
C ASP A 100 -3.20 -14.16 6.13
N ILE A 101 -4.06 -13.21 6.50
CA ILE A 101 -5.18 -12.81 5.65
C ILE A 101 -4.69 -12.07 4.41
N CYS A 102 -3.64 -11.25 4.49
CA CYS A 102 -3.07 -10.59 3.33
C CYS A 102 -2.49 -11.60 2.33
N LYS A 103 -1.84 -12.67 2.82
CA LYS A 103 -1.35 -13.77 1.99
C LYS A 103 -2.50 -14.53 1.33
N ASP A 104 -3.54 -14.88 2.09
CA ASP A 104 -4.73 -15.55 1.56
C ASP A 104 -5.41 -14.69 0.48
N MET A 105 -5.53 -13.37 0.70
CA MET A 105 -6.12 -12.44 -0.28
C MET A 105 -5.26 -12.24 -1.53
N ALA A 106 -3.93 -12.20 -1.39
CA ALA A 106 -3.03 -12.06 -2.54
C ALA A 106 -3.15 -13.26 -3.50
N ILE A 107 -3.43 -14.45 -2.98
CA ILE A 107 -3.64 -15.66 -3.79
C ILE A 107 -4.96 -15.59 -4.58
N LEU A 108 -5.93 -14.78 -4.16
CA LEU A 108 -7.18 -14.56 -4.89
C LEU A 108 -7.04 -13.55 -6.04
N ASP A 109 -5.90 -12.87 -6.17
CA ASP A 109 -5.64 -11.96 -7.27
C ASP A 109 -5.48 -12.76 -8.58
N PRO A 110 -6.31 -12.50 -9.61
CA PRO A 110 -6.23 -13.18 -10.90
C PRO A 110 -4.86 -13.06 -11.58
N ASN A 111 -4.08 -12.00 -11.29
CA ASN A 111 -2.73 -11.85 -11.83
C ASN A 111 -1.79 -13.01 -11.42
N ASN A 112 -2.11 -13.70 -10.32
CA ASN A 112 -1.31 -14.81 -9.81
C ASN A 112 -1.81 -16.18 -10.28
N PHE A 113 -2.92 -16.24 -11.04
CA PHE A 113 -3.56 -17.51 -11.41
C PHE A 113 -2.72 -18.35 -12.38
N GLU A 114 -1.94 -17.74 -13.27
CA GLU A 114 -1.01 -18.46 -14.13
C GLU A 114 -0.01 -19.28 -13.30
N GLU A 115 0.54 -18.68 -12.25
CA GLU A 115 1.50 -19.35 -11.36
C GLU A 115 0.84 -20.49 -10.57
N ILE A 116 -0.40 -20.29 -10.12
CA ILE A 116 -1.21 -21.30 -9.41
C ILE A 116 -1.47 -22.51 -10.32
N CYS A 117 -1.91 -22.28 -11.55
CA CYS A 117 -2.20 -23.32 -12.55
C CYS A 117 -0.93 -24.10 -12.93
N ASN A 118 0.21 -23.41 -13.08
CA ASN A 118 1.48 -24.04 -13.45
C ASN A 118 2.05 -24.92 -12.33
N LYS A 119 1.96 -24.47 -11.06
CA LYS A 119 2.47 -25.25 -9.93
C LYS A 119 1.56 -26.39 -9.50
N LYS A 120 0.27 -26.38 -9.90
CA LYS A 120 -0.79 -27.37 -9.58
C LYS A 120 -0.98 -27.69 -8.10
N SER A 121 -0.27 -27.02 -7.20
CA SER A 121 -0.30 -27.26 -5.76
C SER A 121 -0.14 -25.94 -5.04
N LEU A 122 -1.13 -25.62 -4.21
CA LEU A 122 -1.12 -24.47 -3.32
C LEU A 122 -0.45 -24.87 -1.99
N PRO A 123 0.27 -23.95 -1.32
CA PRO A 123 0.88 -24.25 -0.03
C PRO A 123 -0.13 -24.79 1.01
N ASP A 124 0.33 -25.70 1.87
CA ASP A 124 -0.54 -26.33 2.88
C ASP A 124 -1.17 -25.31 3.84
N ASN A 125 -0.49 -24.21 4.12
CA ASN A 125 -0.99 -23.15 5.00
C ASN A 125 -1.93 -22.13 4.33
N CYS A 126 -2.16 -22.23 3.02
CA CYS A 126 -3.04 -21.34 2.28
C CYS A 126 -4.52 -21.50 2.68
N MET A 127 -5.29 -20.41 2.67
CA MET A 127 -6.74 -20.33 2.98
C MET A 127 -7.13 -20.75 4.40
N LYS A 128 -6.17 -21.05 5.27
CA LYS A 128 -6.45 -21.45 6.66
C LYS A 128 -7.10 -20.31 7.45
N TYR A 129 -6.60 -19.10 7.30
CA TYR A 129 -7.14 -17.95 8.02
C TYR A 129 -8.53 -17.59 7.48
N LEU A 130 -8.67 -17.52 6.16
CA LEU A 130 -9.93 -17.20 5.52
C LEU A 130 -11.03 -18.22 5.84
N SER A 131 -10.73 -19.52 5.71
CA SER A 131 -11.68 -20.60 6.06
C SER A 131 -12.11 -20.53 7.53
N ALA A 132 -11.17 -20.29 8.47
CA ALA A 132 -11.51 -20.14 9.89
C ALA A 132 -12.48 -18.97 10.15
N LYS A 133 -12.45 -17.91 9.34
CA LYS A 133 -13.38 -16.77 9.46
C LYS A 133 -14.73 -17.02 8.78
N ILE A 134 -14.77 -17.82 7.73
CA ILE A 134 -16.00 -18.07 6.94
C ILE A 134 -16.78 -19.27 7.46
N ILE A 135 -16.12 -20.22 8.12
CA ILE A 135 -16.75 -21.48 8.58
C ILE A 135 -17.97 -21.27 9.49
N LYS A 136 -18.01 -20.15 10.21
CA LYS A 136 -19.18 -19.73 11.02
C LYS A 136 -20.43 -19.41 10.21
N TYR A 137 -20.27 -19.06 8.94
CA TYR A 137 -21.37 -18.73 8.02
C TYR A 137 -21.66 -19.87 7.05
N ASN A 138 -20.63 -20.64 6.68
CA ASN A 138 -20.76 -21.82 5.84
C ASN A 138 -19.86 -22.94 6.36
N SER A 139 -20.47 -24.00 6.91
CA SER A 139 -19.75 -25.14 7.50
C SER A 139 -18.97 -25.97 6.48
N THR A 140 -19.30 -25.89 5.19
CA THR A 140 -18.56 -26.62 4.15
C THR A 140 -17.25 -25.90 3.81
N ALA A 141 -17.18 -24.59 4.00
CA ALA A 141 -16.10 -23.68 3.59
C ALA A 141 -14.77 -23.89 4.37
N THR A 142 -14.22 -25.10 4.26
CA THR A 142 -12.97 -25.57 4.85
C THR A 142 -11.80 -25.14 3.97
N SER A 143 -10.60 -25.09 4.56
CA SER A 143 -9.37 -24.72 3.84
C SER A 143 -9.15 -25.60 2.60
N SER A 144 -9.42 -26.91 2.67
CA SER A 144 -9.26 -27.81 1.53
C SER A 144 -10.23 -27.51 0.40
N GLN A 145 -11.52 -27.31 0.72
CA GLN A 145 -12.53 -26.97 -0.29
C GLN A 145 -12.22 -25.64 -0.97
N PHE A 146 -11.81 -24.61 -0.21
CA PHE A 146 -11.40 -23.33 -0.80
C PHE A 146 -10.22 -23.45 -1.76
N LYS A 147 -9.25 -24.32 -1.47
CA LYS A 147 -8.12 -24.56 -2.38
C LYS A 147 -8.56 -25.25 -3.66
N GLU A 148 -9.41 -26.27 -3.56
CA GLU A 148 -9.95 -26.98 -4.72
C GLU A 148 -10.79 -26.07 -5.61
N GLU A 149 -11.68 -25.28 -5.01
CA GLU A 149 -12.49 -24.29 -5.71
C GLU A 149 -11.62 -23.23 -6.37
N LEU A 150 -10.60 -22.72 -5.69
CA LEU A 150 -9.68 -21.75 -6.26
C LEU A 150 -8.89 -22.33 -7.44
N LEU A 151 -8.40 -23.58 -7.33
CA LEU A 151 -7.70 -24.24 -8.45
C LEU A 151 -8.62 -24.42 -9.66
N SER A 152 -9.87 -24.82 -9.42
CA SER A 152 -10.89 -24.93 -10.46
C SER A 152 -11.19 -23.57 -11.09
N PHE A 153 -11.34 -22.52 -10.27
CA PHE A 153 -11.61 -21.17 -10.72
C PHE A 153 -10.45 -20.60 -11.55
N ALA A 154 -9.22 -20.70 -11.05
CA ALA A 154 -8.01 -20.26 -11.74
C ALA A 154 -7.83 -20.97 -13.09
N SER A 155 -8.10 -22.28 -13.15
CA SER A 155 -8.01 -23.06 -14.40
C SER A 155 -9.03 -22.64 -15.46
N ASN A 156 -10.16 -22.07 -15.03
CA ASN A 156 -11.23 -21.61 -15.91
C ASN A 156 -11.21 -20.09 -16.15
N TRP A 157 -10.32 -19.36 -15.50
CA TRP A 157 -10.30 -17.90 -15.52
C TRP A 157 -10.24 -17.30 -16.93
N GLU A 158 -9.37 -17.83 -17.79
CA GLU A 158 -9.26 -17.38 -19.18
C GLU A 158 -10.56 -17.56 -19.96
N LYS A 159 -11.33 -18.63 -19.68
CA LYS A 159 -12.64 -18.86 -20.30
C LYS A 159 -13.70 -17.92 -19.74
N LEU A 160 -13.63 -17.60 -18.45
CA LEU A 160 -14.56 -16.69 -17.77
C LEU A 160 -14.37 -15.22 -18.19
N LYS A 161 -13.19 -14.87 -18.68
CA LYS A 161 -12.85 -13.52 -19.15
C LYS A 161 -13.35 -13.22 -20.57
N LEU A 162 -13.70 -14.26 -21.34
CA LEU A 162 -14.17 -14.10 -22.70
C LEU A 162 -15.47 -13.28 -22.74
N THR A 163 -15.55 -12.35 -23.69
CA THR A 163 -16.82 -11.68 -23.99
C THR A 163 -17.76 -12.66 -24.69
N LEU A 164 -19.07 -12.34 -24.70
CA LEU A 164 -20.06 -13.18 -25.37
C LEU A 164 -19.69 -13.44 -26.84
N GLU A 165 -19.20 -12.41 -27.54
CA GLU A 165 -18.75 -12.54 -28.93
C GLU A 165 -17.53 -13.47 -29.08
N ASP A 166 -16.58 -13.41 -28.14
CA ASP A 166 -15.37 -14.24 -28.18
C ASP A 166 -15.68 -15.71 -27.85
N THR A 167 -16.65 -15.97 -26.97
CA THR A 167 -17.13 -17.35 -26.71
C THR A 167 -17.71 -18.02 -27.95
N TYR A 168 -18.40 -17.27 -28.83
CA TYR A 168 -18.90 -17.84 -30.09
C TYR A 168 -17.77 -18.05 -31.10
N LYS A 169 -16.78 -17.16 -31.19
CA LYS A 169 -15.61 -17.35 -32.07
C LYS A 169 -14.77 -18.58 -31.70
N THR A 170 -14.55 -18.80 -30.40
CA THR A 170 -13.71 -19.90 -29.89
C THR A 170 -14.30 -21.29 -30.20
N ASN A 171 -15.63 -21.41 -30.31
CA ASN A 171 -16.30 -22.67 -30.65
C ASN A 171 -16.29 -22.95 -32.16
N TYR A 172 -16.22 -21.93 -33.03
CA TYR A 172 -16.21 -22.13 -34.49
C TYR A 172 -14.86 -22.65 -35.02
N ASP A 173 -13.74 -22.37 -34.34
CA ASP A 173 -12.41 -22.84 -34.77
C ASP A 173 -12.17 -24.34 -34.51
N LEU A 174 -12.84 -24.94 -33.52
CA LEU A 174 -12.73 -26.39 -33.24
C LEU A 174 -13.47 -27.24 -34.30
N ASP A 175 -14.54 -26.71 -34.88
CA ASP A 175 -15.36 -27.44 -35.86
C ASP A 175 -14.80 -27.38 -37.30
N LEU A 176 -13.90 -26.43 -37.59
CA LEU A 176 -13.28 -26.27 -38.92
C LEU A 176 -12.07 -27.20 -39.16
N HIS A 177 -11.50 -27.82 -38.11
CA HIS A 177 -10.35 -28.73 -38.24
C HIS A 177 -10.71 -30.22 -38.15
N SER A 178 -11.98 -30.57 -37.89
CA SER A 178 -12.45 -31.97 -37.87
C SER A 178 -13.13 -32.43 -39.17
N GLY A 179 -13.12 -31.61 -40.23
CA GLY A 179 -13.76 -31.91 -41.52
C GLY A 179 -12.75 -32.14 -42.65
N GLY A 180 -11.91 -33.17 -42.55
CA GLY A 180 -11.06 -33.64 -43.65
C GLY A 180 -11.37 -35.10 -43.98
N TRP A 181 -12.20 -35.31 -45.00
CA TRP A 181 -12.27 -36.57 -45.75
C TRP A 181 -11.09 -36.66 -46.72
#